data_AF-A0AAU5E5S0-F1
#
_entry.id   AF-A0AAU5E5S0-F1
#
_cell.length_a   1.000
_cell.length_b   1.000
_cell.length_c   1.000
_cell.angle_alpha   90.00
_cell.angle_beta   90.00
_cell.angle_gamma   90.00
#
_symmetry.space_group_name_H-M   'P 1'
#
loop_
_entity.id
_entity.type
_entity.pdbx_description
1 polymer ?
#
loop_
_entity_poly.entity_id
_entity_poly.type
_entity_poly.pdbx_seq_one_letter_code
_entity_poly.pdbx_strand_id
1 'polypeptide(L)'
;MTESWSEEQLTADGFERVYVESDWNGEPVTGLADIDGKPHHFEIERYDPTHEVSEYQVWPASETVAELEREQWAIYARWYERSQAGEVGHESHPGHGGIDARFDELELLLAPHRLAPDGARRLVCELRFIAGVDVRYRVEGPDYWLRWRPSS
;
A
#
# COMPACT_ATOMS: atom_id res chain seq x y z
N MET A 1 4.76 22.44 -5.09
CA MET A 1 5.58 21.37 -4.49
C MET A 1 4.72 20.71 -3.44
N THR A 2 4.54 19.40 -3.53
CA THR A 2 3.86 18.66 -2.46
C THR A 2 4.69 18.78 -1.20
N GLU A 3 4.06 19.09 -0.08
CA GLU A 3 4.73 19.16 1.22
C GLU A 3 5.24 17.75 1.58
N SER A 4 6.45 17.66 2.12
CA SER A 4 7.10 16.39 2.46
C SER A 4 7.84 16.51 3.79
N TRP A 5 7.96 15.39 4.51
CA TRP A 5 8.43 15.35 5.90
C TRP A 5 9.51 14.28 6.09
N SER A 6 10.42 14.47 7.04
CA SER A 6 11.38 13.41 7.38
C SER A 6 10.70 12.24 8.07
N GLU A 7 11.29 11.05 8.01
CA GLU A 7 10.74 9.85 8.67
C GLU A 7 10.64 10.03 10.20
N GLU A 8 11.56 10.78 10.82
CA GLU A 8 11.52 11.09 12.25
C GLU A 8 10.33 11.98 12.59
N GLN A 9 10.03 12.98 11.75
CA GLN A 9 8.86 13.84 11.93
C GLN A 9 7.56 13.06 11.78
N LEU A 10 7.48 12.21 10.75
CA LEU A 10 6.33 11.35 10.52
C LEU A 10 6.09 10.42 11.72
N THR A 11 7.14 9.75 12.20
CA THR A 11 7.06 8.88 13.38
C THR A 11 6.60 9.65 14.62
N ALA A 12 7.16 10.84 14.87
CA ALA A 12 6.80 11.67 16.02
C ALA A 12 5.33 12.15 15.97
N ASP A 13 4.80 12.35 14.76
CA ASP A 13 3.41 12.78 14.52
C ASP A 13 2.41 11.61 14.51
N GLY A 14 2.90 10.37 14.70
CA GLY A 14 2.09 9.15 14.72
C GLY A 14 1.69 8.64 13.34
N PHE A 15 2.49 8.94 12.31
CA PHE A 15 2.38 8.30 11.01
C PHE A 15 3.12 6.96 11.04
N GLU A 16 2.55 5.98 10.36
CA GLU A 16 3.03 4.62 10.26
C GLU A 16 3.24 4.25 8.79
N ARG A 17 4.14 3.30 8.57
CA ARG A 17 4.59 2.93 7.22
C ARG A 17 3.49 2.24 6.44
N VAL A 18 3.42 2.52 5.14
CA VAL A 18 2.75 1.66 4.18
C VAL A 18 3.78 0.70 3.60
N TYR A 19 3.52 -0.59 3.66
CA TYR A 19 4.39 -1.62 3.10
C TYR A 19 4.09 -1.87 1.63
N VAL A 20 2.81 -1.80 1.23
CA VAL A 20 2.34 -2.13 -0.12
C VAL A 20 1.23 -1.17 -0.52
N GLU A 21 1.30 -0.62 -1.74
CA GLU A 21 0.19 0.05 -2.42
C GLU A 21 -0.33 -0.88 -3.52
N SER A 22 -1.49 -1.48 -3.33
CA SER A 22 -2.07 -2.39 -4.33
C SER A 22 -2.88 -1.65 -5.40
N ASP A 23 -3.48 -0.53 -5.05
CA ASP A 23 -4.21 0.35 -5.99
C ASP A 23 -4.18 1.81 -5.52
N TRP A 24 -4.19 2.74 -6.48
CA TRP A 24 -4.16 4.19 -6.25
C TRP A 24 -5.09 4.93 -7.21
N ASN A 25 -5.98 5.74 -6.65
CA ASN A 25 -6.88 6.60 -7.40
C ASN A 25 -6.96 8.01 -6.80
N GLY A 26 -5.84 8.74 -6.88
CA GLY A 26 -5.68 10.05 -6.23
C GLY A 26 -5.31 9.94 -4.74
N GLU A 27 -5.69 8.84 -4.11
CA GLU A 27 -5.27 8.37 -2.79
C GLU A 27 -5.07 6.84 -2.80
N PRO A 28 -4.43 6.24 -1.79
CA PRO A 28 -4.29 4.80 -1.69
C PRO A 28 -5.66 4.15 -1.56
N VAL A 29 -6.02 3.24 -2.47
CA VAL A 29 -7.32 2.56 -2.45
C VAL A 29 -7.26 1.29 -1.61
N THR A 30 -6.20 0.52 -1.79
CA THR A 30 -5.97 -0.72 -1.04
C THR A 30 -4.47 -0.99 -0.90
N GLY A 31 -4.10 -1.74 0.14
CA GLY A 31 -2.72 -2.12 0.37
C GLY A 31 -2.49 -2.77 1.72
N LEU A 32 -1.25 -2.72 2.17
CA LEU A 32 -0.80 -3.22 3.47
C LEU A 32 -0.05 -2.12 4.22
N ALA A 33 -0.45 -1.82 5.44
CA ALA A 33 0.17 -0.81 6.30
C ALA A 33 0.54 -1.35 7.67
N ASP A 34 1.48 -0.70 8.33
CA ASP A 34 1.72 -0.85 9.75
C ASP A 34 0.66 -0.07 10.53
N ILE A 35 0.04 -0.73 11.51
CA ILE A 35 -0.89 -0.11 12.45
C ILE A 35 -0.62 -0.69 13.83
N ASP A 36 -0.19 0.16 14.75
CA ASP A 36 0.25 -0.19 16.10
C ASP A 36 1.34 -1.28 16.11
N GLY A 37 2.29 -1.19 15.17
CA GLY A 37 3.41 -2.13 15.05
C GLY A 37 3.04 -3.50 14.48
N LYS A 38 1.89 -3.60 13.78
CA LYS A 38 1.40 -4.84 13.17
C LYS A 38 0.89 -4.62 11.75
N PRO A 39 1.11 -5.58 10.85
CA PRO A 39 0.62 -5.48 9.48
C PRO A 39 -0.90 -5.61 9.42
N HIS A 40 -1.53 -4.69 8.72
CA HIS A 40 -2.96 -4.67 8.44
C HIS A 40 -3.19 -4.40 6.96
N HIS A 41 -4.12 -5.14 6.38
CA HIS A 41 -4.68 -4.77 5.09
C HIS A 41 -5.63 -3.59 5.28
N PHE A 42 -5.73 -2.77 4.24
CA PHE A 42 -6.73 -1.72 4.15
C PHE A 42 -7.36 -1.71 2.76
N GLU A 43 -8.61 -1.29 2.70
CA GLU A 43 -9.37 -1.05 1.47
C GLU A 43 -10.41 0.05 1.73
N ILE A 44 -10.61 0.96 0.78
CA ILE A 44 -11.69 1.96 0.86
C ILE A 44 -13.05 1.24 0.85
N GLU A 45 -13.89 1.45 1.87
CA GLU A 45 -15.17 0.73 2.03
C GLU A 45 -16.16 1.06 0.90
N ARG A 46 -16.20 2.34 0.52
CA ARG A 46 -16.96 2.86 -0.63
C ARG A 46 -16.58 4.31 -0.88
N TYR A 47 -16.31 4.69 -2.12
CA TYR A 47 -16.24 6.10 -2.49
C TYR A 47 -17.61 6.75 -2.28
N ASP A 48 -17.73 7.56 -1.24
CA ASP A 48 -18.90 8.40 -0.99
C ASP A 48 -18.51 9.87 -1.26
N PRO A 49 -19.00 10.48 -2.34
CA PRO A 49 -18.67 11.86 -2.69
C PRO A 49 -19.23 12.90 -1.70
N THR A 50 -20.01 12.47 -0.70
CA THR A 50 -20.50 13.33 0.38
C THR A 50 -19.59 13.36 1.60
N HIS A 51 -18.64 12.42 1.72
CA HIS A 51 -17.65 12.40 2.78
C HIS A 51 -16.41 13.22 2.37
N GLU A 52 -15.96 14.10 3.26
CA GLU A 52 -14.75 14.90 3.06
C GLU A 52 -13.48 14.05 3.17
N VAL A 53 -13.57 12.88 3.83
CA VAL A 53 -12.46 11.94 4.06
C VAL A 53 -12.95 10.52 3.76
N SER A 54 -12.14 9.76 3.02
CA SER A 54 -12.44 8.36 2.71
C SER A 54 -12.38 7.47 3.94
N GLU A 55 -13.36 6.59 4.08
CA GLU A 55 -13.39 5.55 5.11
C GLU A 55 -12.80 4.24 4.57
N TYR A 56 -11.99 3.60 5.42
CA TYR A 56 -11.24 2.40 5.12
C TYR A 56 -11.72 1.26 6.01
N GLN A 57 -11.94 0.09 5.40
CA GLN A 57 -11.96 -1.18 6.12
C GLN A 57 -10.54 -1.63 6.36
N VAL A 58 -10.24 -2.01 7.60
CA VAL A 58 -8.90 -2.39 8.04
C VAL A 58 -8.96 -3.67 8.85
N TRP A 59 -8.17 -4.66 8.46
CA TRP A 59 -8.13 -5.98 9.09
C TRP A 59 -6.70 -6.51 9.23
N PRO A 60 -6.41 -7.31 10.27
CA PRO A 60 -5.05 -7.79 10.52
C PRO A 60 -4.60 -8.75 9.43
N ALA A 61 -3.33 -8.61 9.03
CA ALA A 61 -2.61 -9.62 8.28
C ALA A 61 -1.74 -10.43 9.25
N SER A 62 -1.55 -11.72 8.97
CA SER A 62 -0.50 -12.47 9.67
C SER A 62 0.88 -12.05 9.14
N GLU A 63 1.94 -12.22 9.93
CA GLU A 63 3.30 -11.91 9.45
C GLU A 63 3.67 -12.70 8.19
N THR A 64 3.27 -13.97 8.10
CA THR A 64 3.50 -14.79 6.90
C THR A 64 2.79 -14.20 5.67
N VAL A 65 1.56 -13.71 5.83
CA VAL A 65 0.84 -13.04 4.72
C VAL A 65 1.53 -11.71 4.37
N ALA A 66 1.95 -10.94 5.38
CA ALA A 66 2.67 -9.69 5.18
C ALA A 66 4.02 -9.88 4.46
N GLU A 67 4.72 -10.98 4.71
CA GLU A 67 5.94 -11.35 3.97
C GLU A 67 5.65 -11.64 2.50
N LEU A 68 4.57 -12.35 2.18
CA LEU A 68 4.15 -12.61 0.81
C LEU A 68 3.73 -11.33 0.08
N GLU A 69 3.00 -10.44 0.75
CA GLU A 69 2.62 -9.13 0.22
C GLU A 69 3.86 -8.28 -0.10
N ARG A 70 4.82 -8.20 0.84
CA ARG A 70 6.08 -7.48 0.64
C ARG A 70 6.94 -8.08 -0.47
N GLU A 71 6.92 -9.41 -0.63
CA GLU A 71 7.61 -10.08 -1.73
C GLU A 71 7.00 -9.69 -3.08
N GLN A 72 5.67 -9.73 -3.20
CA GLN A 72 4.99 -9.34 -4.43
C GLN A 72 5.25 -7.87 -4.76
N TRP A 73 5.18 -7.01 -3.75
CA TRP A 73 5.52 -5.59 -3.86
C TRP A 73 6.96 -5.37 -4.33
N ALA A 74 7.93 -6.11 -3.80
CA ALA A 74 9.32 -6.00 -4.22
C ALA A 74 9.52 -6.34 -5.71
N ILE A 75 8.76 -7.32 -6.24
CA ILE A 75 8.76 -7.64 -7.67
C ILE A 75 8.22 -6.45 -8.47
N TYR A 76 7.06 -5.92 -8.06
CA TYR A 76 6.45 -4.76 -8.71
C TYR A 76 7.34 -3.51 -8.69
N ALA A 77 7.90 -3.15 -7.53
CA ALA A 77 8.75 -1.97 -7.35
C ALA A 77 10.01 -2.03 -8.24
N ARG A 78 10.64 -3.20 -8.34
CA ARG A 78 11.79 -3.40 -9.26
C ARG A 78 11.39 -3.29 -10.72
N TRP A 79 10.24 -3.84 -11.09
CA TRP A 79 9.71 -3.67 -12.45
C TRP A 79 9.44 -2.19 -12.74
N TYR A 80 8.82 -1.47 -11.78
CA TYR A 80 8.49 -0.06 -11.91
C TYR A 80 9.75 0.80 -12.11
N GLU A 81 10.80 0.57 -11.32
CA GLU A 81 12.09 1.25 -11.47
C GLU A 81 12.65 1.08 -12.89
N ARG A 82 12.68 -0.16 -13.40
CA ARG A 82 13.14 -0.45 -14.77
C ARG A 82 12.25 0.17 -15.83
N SER A 83 10.95 0.24 -15.58
CA SER A 83 10.00 0.90 -16.48
C SER A 83 10.24 2.41 -16.53
N GLN A 84 10.48 3.06 -15.39
CA GLN A 84 10.85 4.48 -15.33
C GLN A 84 12.18 4.78 -16.02
N ALA A 85 13.13 3.84 -15.97
CA ALA A 85 14.39 3.91 -16.71
C ALA A 85 14.23 3.63 -18.22
N GLY A 86 13.04 3.24 -18.69
CA GLY A 86 12.76 2.90 -20.08
C GLY A 86 13.35 1.56 -20.55
N GLU A 87 13.76 0.69 -19.62
CA GLU A 87 14.37 -0.62 -19.92
C GLU A 87 13.34 -1.69 -20.27
N VAL A 88 12.11 -1.53 -19.77
CA VAL A 88 11.00 -2.46 -20.00
C VAL A 88 9.73 -1.69 -20.35
N GLY A 89 8.92 -2.28 -21.23
CA GLY A 89 7.64 -1.72 -21.64
C GLY A 89 6.47 -2.19 -20.77
N HIS A 90 5.31 -1.57 -20.97
CA HIS A 90 4.08 -1.88 -20.24
C HIS A 90 3.64 -3.35 -20.41
N GLU A 91 3.90 -3.97 -21.56
CA GLU A 91 3.60 -5.38 -21.83
C GLU A 91 4.26 -6.36 -20.84
N SER A 92 5.36 -5.95 -20.22
CA SER A 92 6.09 -6.72 -19.22
C SER A 92 5.58 -6.52 -17.78
N HIS A 93 4.48 -5.80 -17.59
CA HIS A 93 3.91 -5.56 -16.27
C HIS A 93 3.59 -6.90 -15.59
N PRO A 94 4.11 -7.18 -14.38
CA PRO A 94 3.99 -8.49 -13.74
C PRO A 94 2.52 -8.85 -13.45
N GLY A 95 1.67 -7.86 -13.15
CA GLY A 95 0.23 -8.05 -12.97
C GLY A 95 -0.59 -8.44 -14.22
N HIS A 96 0.01 -8.54 -15.42
CA HIS A 96 -0.72 -9.03 -16.61
C HIS A 96 -0.98 -10.54 -16.59
N GLY A 97 -0.33 -11.28 -15.69
CA GLY A 97 -0.40 -12.73 -15.67
C GLY A 97 0.50 -13.38 -16.72
N GLY A 98 1.21 -14.44 -16.35
CA GLY A 98 2.07 -15.21 -17.26
C GLY A 98 3.39 -14.53 -17.62
N ILE A 99 3.72 -13.40 -16.97
CA ILE A 99 4.97 -12.65 -17.17
C ILE A 99 6.01 -13.04 -16.10
N ASP A 100 5.60 -13.05 -14.84
CA ASP A 100 6.43 -13.44 -13.71
C ASP A 100 5.72 -14.54 -12.93
N ALA A 101 6.26 -15.76 -13.01
CA ALA A 101 5.63 -16.93 -12.41
C ALA A 101 5.50 -16.84 -10.89
N ARG A 102 6.41 -16.11 -10.22
CA ARG A 102 6.32 -15.90 -8.77
C ARG A 102 5.26 -14.87 -8.44
N PHE A 103 5.16 -13.80 -9.22
CA PHE A 103 4.08 -12.83 -9.07
C PHE A 103 2.71 -13.49 -9.25
N ASP A 104 2.55 -14.34 -10.27
CA ASP A 104 1.33 -15.10 -10.55
C ASP A 104 0.96 -16.04 -9.39
N GLU A 105 1.95 -16.74 -8.82
CA GLU A 105 1.75 -17.59 -7.65
C GLU A 105 1.31 -16.77 -6.43
N LEU A 106 1.98 -15.63 -6.18
CA LEU A 106 1.66 -14.74 -5.07
C LEU A 106 0.24 -14.17 -5.19
N GLU A 107 -0.21 -13.79 -6.39
CA GLU A 107 -1.60 -13.35 -6.63
C GLU A 107 -2.62 -14.39 -6.16
N LEU A 108 -2.39 -15.66 -6.48
CA LEU A 108 -3.27 -16.75 -6.08
C LEU A 108 -3.23 -17.02 -4.56
N LEU A 109 -2.05 -16.94 -3.95
CA LEU A 109 -1.87 -17.15 -2.51
C LEU A 109 -2.49 -16.00 -1.68
N LEU A 110 -2.39 -14.76 -2.16
CA LEU A 110 -2.82 -13.56 -1.44
C LEU A 110 -4.30 -13.25 -1.62
N ALA A 111 -4.91 -13.66 -2.74
CA ALA A 111 -6.34 -13.44 -3.03
C ALA A 111 -7.30 -13.68 -1.85
N PRO A 112 -7.26 -14.80 -1.09
CA PRO A 112 -8.18 -15.01 0.03
C PRO A 112 -7.91 -14.09 1.24
N HIS A 113 -6.72 -13.50 1.36
CA HIS A 113 -6.33 -12.63 2.49
C HIS A 113 -6.68 -11.15 2.25
N ARG A 114 -6.82 -10.76 0.98
CA ARG A 114 -7.19 -9.42 0.54
C ARG A 114 -8.70 -9.16 0.57
N LEU A 115 -9.50 -10.14 0.98
CA LEU A 115 -10.93 -9.96 1.19
C LEU A 115 -11.18 -9.50 2.63
N ALA A 116 -11.79 -8.32 2.78
CA ALA A 116 -12.18 -7.81 4.08
C ALA A 116 -13.13 -8.80 4.80
N PRO A 117 -12.81 -9.23 6.04
CA PRO A 117 -13.70 -10.09 6.81
C PRO A 117 -14.87 -9.30 7.39
N ASP A 118 -15.95 -10.01 7.73
CA ASP A 118 -17.02 -9.45 8.55
C ASP A 118 -16.45 -8.88 9.86
N GLY A 119 -16.73 -7.60 10.12
CA GLY A 119 -16.22 -6.90 11.31
C GLY A 119 -14.84 -6.27 11.15
N ALA A 120 -14.34 -6.10 9.92
CA ALA A 120 -13.20 -5.22 9.66
C ALA A 120 -13.41 -3.84 10.31
N ARG A 121 -12.34 -3.28 10.88
CA ARG A 121 -12.40 -1.98 11.57
C ARG A 121 -12.60 -0.87 10.54
N ARG A 122 -13.42 0.12 10.87
CA ARG A 122 -13.55 1.33 10.06
C ARG A 122 -12.63 2.41 10.61
N LEU A 123 -11.72 2.87 9.77
CA LEU A 123 -10.76 3.91 10.08
C LEU A 123 -10.77 4.97 8.98
N VAL A 124 -10.33 6.18 9.30
CA VAL A 124 -9.94 7.21 8.35
C VAL A 124 -8.43 7.41 8.46
N CYS A 125 -7.78 7.87 7.39
CA CYS A 125 -6.35 8.16 7.42
C CYS A 125 -6.01 9.57 6.94
N GLU A 126 -4.92 10.11 7.47
CA GLU A 126 -4.19 11.22 6.88
C GLU A 126 -2.96 10.69 6.14
N LEU A 127 -2.68 11.21 4.95
CA LEU A 127 -1.52 10.84 4.13
C LEU A 127 -0.47 11.94 4.16
N ARG A 128 0.82 11.55 4.28
CA ARG A 128 1.95 12.47 4.10
C ARG A 128 3.10 11.83 3.34
N PHE A 129 3.72 12.62 2.47
CA PHE A 129 4.86 12.20 1.66
C PHE A 129 6.19 12.33 2.42
N ILE A 130 7.11 11.42 2.13
CA ILE A 130 8.44 11.36 2.72
C ILE A 130 9.37 12.31 1.95
N ALA A 131 10.15 13.10 2.67
CA ALA A 131 11.13 14.02 2.08
C ALA A 131 12.36 13.26 1.55
N GLY A 132 12.93 13.74 0.45
CA GLY A 132 14.18 13.20 -0.11
C GLY A 132 14.03 11.85 -0.81
N VAL A 133 12.81 11.46 -1.17
CA VAL A 133 12.52 10.25 -1.95
C VAL A 133 12.17 10.67 -3.38
N ASP A 134 13.04 10.30 -4.33
CA ASP A 134 12.87 10.65 -5.75
C ASP A 134 12.08 9.61 -6.55
N VAL A 135 11.81 8.44 -5.95
CA VAL A 135 11.11 7.32 -6.59
C VAL A 135 9.87 6.96 -5.77
N ARG A 136 8.71 7.04 -6.41
CA ARG A 136 7.40 6.76 -5.79
C ARG A 136 7.32 5.37 -5.19
N TYR A 137 7.82 4.35 -5.88
CA TYR A 137 7.75 2.94 -5.44
C TYR A 137 9.15 2.38 -5.20
N ARG A 138 9.44 2.08 -3.92
CA ARG A 138 10.68 1.44 -3.48
C ARG A 138 10.35 0.06 -2.93
N VAL A 139 11.36 -0.80 -2.80
CA VAL A 139 11.17 -2.16 -2.26
C VAL A 139 10.62 -2.13 -0.83
N GLU A 140 10.94 -1.10 -0.05
CA GLU A 140 10.50 -0.91 1.33
C GLU A 140 9.04 -0.42 1.45
N GLY A 141 8.46 0.08 0.37
CA GLY A 141 7.12 0.67 0.33
C GLY A 141 7.05 1.92 -0.56
N PRO A 142 5.87 2.54 -0.66
CA PRO A 142 5.71 3.79 -1.38
C PRO A 142 6.40 4.98 -0.67
N ASP A 143 6.30 6.15 -1.28
CA ASP A 143 6.89 7.42 -0.82
C ASP A 143 6.00 8.19 0.16
N TYR A 144 5.02 7.55 0.78
CA TYR A 144 4.12 8.16 1.77
C TYR A 144 3.80 7.22 2.94
N TRP A 145 3.45 7.82 4.07
CA TRP A 145 3.00 7.14 5.28
C TRP A 145 1.57 7.57 5.62
N LEU A 146 0.89 6.75 6.43
CA LEU A 146 -0.49 6.98 6.84
C LEU A 146 -0.60 7.13 8.35
N ARG A 147 -1.49 8.01 8.80
CA ARG A 147 -1.89 8.10 10.20
C ARG A 147 -3.35 7.72 10.34
N TRP A 148 -3.62 6.65 11.07
CA TRP A 148 -4.95 6.07 11.21
C TRP A 148 -5.72 6.65 12.40
N ARG A 149 -7.04 6.80 12.25
CA ARG A 149 -7.97 7.23 13.30
C ARG A 149 -9.30 6.50 13.18
N PRO A 150 -10.02 6.25 14.29
CA PRO A 150 -11.40 5.75 14.21
C PRO A 150 -12.29 6.64 13.36
N SER A 151 -13.14 6.04 12.51
CA SER A 151 -14.27 6.76 11.90
C SER A 151 -15.23 7.18 13.02
N SER A 152 -15.71 8.43 13.01
CA SER A 152 -16.57 8.98 14.07
C SER A 152 -18.00 8.44 14.04
#